data_AF-A0A7W0YTS2-F1
#
_entry.id   AF-A0A7W0YTS2-F1
#
_cell.length_a   1.000
_cell.length_b   1.000
_cell.length_c   1.000
_cell.angle_alpha   90.00
_cell.angle_beta   90.00
_cell.angle_gamma   90.00
#
_symmetry.space_group_name_H-M   'P 1'
#
loop_
_entity.id
_entity.type
_entity.pdbx_description
1 polymer ?
#
loop_
_entity_poly.entity_id
_entity_poly.type
_entity_poly.pdbx_seq_one_letter_code
_entity_poly.pdbx_strand_id
1 'polypeptide(L)'
;MALWNKLKEELDSAGKMAQGALDEGKVRLDSFRTRQLADKAAEALGYAVYRARAAGHELDSDTYGRLSSTLAVHEIEASRLEDQLSDMLSTRKSGRGGSSTADSAGTSAGASSASTGDVQPPV
;
A
#
# COMPACT_ATOMS: atom_id res chain seq x y z
N MET A 1 -38.84 16.48 2.17
CA MET A 1 -37.51 17.06 1.87
C MET A 1 -36.33 16.25 2.40
N ALA A 2 -36.44 15.52 3.53
CA ALA A 2 -35.31 14.79 4.12
C ALA A 2 -34.71 13.66 3.24
N LEU A 3 -35.55 12.94 2.47
CA LEU A 3 -35.09 11.83 1.62
C LEU A 3 -34.23 12.30 0.43
N TRP A 4 -34.54 13.47 -0.13
CA TRP A 4 -33.77 14.05 -1.24
C TRP A 4 -32.41 14.57 -0.77
N ASN A 5 -32.36 15.14 0.44
CA ASN A 5 -31.11 15.60 1.05
C ASN A 5 -30.17 14.42 1.35
N LYS A 6 -30.70 13.31 1.89
CA LYS A 6 -29.90 12.11 2.18
C LYS A 6 -29.35 11.45 0.92
N LEU A 7 -30.15 11.38 -0.16
CA LEU A 7 -29.67 10.91 -1.46
C LEU A 7 -28.53 11.78 -2.01
N LYS A 8 -28.64 13.11 -1.85
CA LYS A 8 -27.59 14.05 -2.28
C LYS A 8 -26.32 13.90 -1.46
N GLU A 9 -26.42 13.69 -0.16
CA GLU A 9 -25.29 13.41 0.74
C GLU A 9 -24.60 12.09 0.40
N GLU A 10 -25.37 11.03 0.13
CA GLU A 10 -24.83 9.73 -0.26
C GLU A 10 -24.16 9.78 -1.65
N LEU A 11 -24.71 10.54 -2.60
CA LEU A 11 -24.11 10.73 -3.92
C LEU A 11 -22.82 11.56 -3.87
N ASP A 12 -22.79 12.63 -3.07
CA ASP A 12 -21.59 13.46 -2.87
C ASP A 12 -20.48 12.68 -2.14
N SER A 13 -20.86 11.86 -1.15
CA SER A 13 -19.95 10.94 -0.46
C SER A 13 -19.40 9.86 -1.40
N ALA A 14 -20.25 9.25 -2.22
CA ALA A 14 -19.84 8.27 -3.23
C ALA A 14 -18.93 8.88 -4.30
N GLY A 15 -19.21 10.12 -4.74
CA GLY A 15 -18.38 10.85 -5.70
C GLY A 15 -16.97 11.13 -5.16
N LYS A 16 -16.86 11.59 -3.91
CA LYS A 16 -15.58 11.80 -3.23
C LYS A 16 -14.77 10.51 -3.08
N MET A 17 -15.44 9.41 -2.74
CA MET A 17 -14.80 8.10 -2.63
C MET A 17 -14.33 7.57 -3.99
N ALA A 18 -15.11 7.77 -5.05
CA ALA A 18 -14.74 7.39 -6.41
C ALA A 18 -13.52 8.16 -6.91
N GLN A 19 -13.47 9.47 -6.66
CA GLN A 19 -12.33 10.30 -7.03
C GLN A 19 -11.04 9.86 -6.31
N GLY A 20 -11.12 9.61 -5.00
CA GLY A 20 -9.97 9.12 -4.23
C GLY A 20 -9.47 7.74 -4.69
N ALA A 21 -10.37 6.86 -5.13
CA ALA A 21 -10.00 5.56 -5.70
C ALA A 21 -9.35 5.66 -7.09
N LEU A 22 -9.79 6.61 -7.92
CA LEU A 22 -9.19 6.87 -9.23
C LEU A 22 -7.78 7.46 -9.10
N ASP A 23 -7.61 8.45 -8.21
CA ASP A 23 -6.31 9.08 -7.97
C ASP A 23 -5.29 8.06 -7.43
N GLU A 24 -5.71 7.21 -6.50
CA GLU A 24 -4.89 6.10 -6.02
C GLU A 24 -4.59 5.08 -7.14
N GLY A 25 -5.59 4.73 -7.96
CA GLY A 25 -5.41 3.81 -9.07
C GLY A 25 -4.33 4.30 -10.05
N LYS A 26 -4.28 5.61 -10.28
CA LYS A 26 -3.23 6.25 -11.08
C LYS A 26 -1.86 6.13 -10.41
N VAL A 27 -1.74 6.51 -9.14
CA VAL A 27 -0.46 6.43 -8.40
C VAL A 27 0.06 4.98 -8.34
N ARG A 28 -0.82 3.99 -8.13
CA ARG A 28 -0.47 2.57 -8.21
C ARG A 28 0.09 2.20 -9.57
N LEU A 29 -0.62 2.58 -10.65
CA LEU A 29 -0.19 2.24 -12.00
C LEU A 29 1.17 2.87 -12.33
N ASP A 30 1.36 4.13 -11.94
CA ASP A 30 2.59 4.87 -12.20
C ASP A 30 3.76 4.31 -11.38
N SER A 31 3.54 3.90 -10.12
CA SER A 31 4.58 3.25 -9.31
C SER A 31 5.02 1.92 -9.94
N PHE A 32 4.07 1.08 -10.37
CA PHE A 32 4.37 -0.18 -11.05
C PHE A 32 5.13 0.02 -12.36
N ARG A 33 4.73 1.00 -13.18
CA ARG A 33 5.40 1.31 -14.45
C ARG A 33 6.83 1.79 -14.23
N THR A 34 7.02 2.70 -13.28
CA THR A 34 8.33 3.25 -12.97
C THR A 34 9.25 2.17 -12.41
N ARG A 35 8.73 1.26 -11.58
CA ARG A 35 9.48 0.09 -11.12
C ARG A 35 9.93 -0.80 -12.26
N GLN A 36 9.06 -1.09 -13.22
CA GLN A 36 9.44 -1.85 -14.42
C GLN A 36 10.52 -1.16 -15.26
N LEU A 37 10.54 0.17 -15.31
CA LEU A 37 11.60 0.92 -15.99
C LEU A 37 12.93 0.81 -15.24
N ALA A 38 12.92 0.89 -13.91
CA ALA A 38 14.09 0.64 -13.08
C ALA A 38 14.64 -0.78 -13.29
N ASP A 39 13.77 -1.80 -13.24
CA ASP A 39 14.16 -3.20 -13.43
C ASP A 39 14.77 -3.44 -14.83
N LYS A 40 14.19 -2.84 -15.88
CA LYS A 40 14.76 -2.91 -17.24
C LYS A 40 16.10 -2.20 -17.36
N ALA A 41 16.27 -1.05 -16.71
CA ALA A 41 17.55 -0.34 -16.69
C ALA A 41 18.62 -1.15 -15.95
N ALA A 42 18.25 -1.82 -14.85
CA ALA A 42 19.12 -2.71 -14.09
C ALA A 42 19.53 -3.93 -14.92
N GLU A 43 18.59 -4.56 -15.63
CA GLU A 43 18.88 -5.67 -16.55
C GLU A 43 19.84 -5.25 -17.66
N ALA A 44 19.60 -4.09 -18.29
CA ALA A 44 20.47 -3.55 -19.34
C ALA A 44 21.90 -3.26 -18.83
N LEU A 45 22.03 -2.66 -17.64
CA LEU A 45 23.33 -2.41 -17.01
C LEU A 45 24.03 -3.73 -16.67
N GLY A 46 23.32 -4.67 -16.05
CA GLY A 46 23.85 -5.97 -15.67
C GLY A 46 24.34 -6.76 -16.88
N TYR A 47 23.56 -6.78 -17.97
CA TYR A 47 23.96 -7.42 -19.21
C TYR A 47 25.18 -6.76 -19.86
N ALA A 48 25.25 -5.43 -19.87
CA ALA A 48 26.39 -4.69 -20.42
C ALA A 48 27.69 -5.00 -19.65
N VAL A 49 27.63 -5.01 -18.32
CA VAL A 49 28.77 -5.36 -17.46
C VAL A 49 29.18 -6.82 -17.65
N TYR A 50 28.22 -7.74 -17.68
CA TYR A 50 28.48 -9.16 -17.93
C TYR A 50 29.18 -9.37 -19.28
N ARG A 51 28.67 -8.75 -20.35
CA ARG A 51 29.23 -8.88 -21.70
C ARG A 51 30.65 -8.33 -21.78
N ALA A 52 30.92 -7.17 -21.17
CA ALA A 52 32.27 -6.60 -21.14
C ALA A 52 33.25 -7.55 -20.46
N ARG A 53 32.88 -8.05 -19.26
CA ARG A 53 33.69 -9.00 -18.51
C ARG A 53 33.92 -10.31 -19.27
N ALA A 54 32.89 -10.84 -19.93
CA ALA A 54 33.00 -12.05 -20.75
C ALA A 54 33.99 -11.88 -21.91
N ALA A 55 34.10 -10.67 -22.44
CA ALA A 55 35.06 -10.30 -23.49
C ALA A 55 36.41 -9.82 -22.93
N GLY A 56 36.68 -10.01 -21.63
CA GLY A 56 37.97 -9.73 -21.00
C GLY A 56 38.31 -8.26 -20.85
N HIS A 57 37.34 -7.36 -20.98
CA HIS A 57 37.52 -5.92 -20.77
C HIS A 57 36.51 -5.37 -19.76
N GLU A 58 36.77 -4.16 -19.29
CA GLU A 58 35.83 -3.44 -18.43
C GLU A 58 34.83 -2.65 -19.25
N LEU A 59 33.62 -2.46 -18.73
CA LEU A 59 32.62 -1.64 -19.41
C LEU A 59 33.12 -0.19 -19.50
N ASP A 60 32.98 0.40 -20.67
CA ASP A 60 33.29 1.80 -20.92
C ASP A 60 32.62 2.72 -19.88
N SER A 61 33.39 3.67 -19.32
CA SER A 61 32.96 4.51 -18.21
C SER A 61 31.79 5.41 -18.58
N ASP A 62 31.75 5.90 -19.82
CA ASP A 62 30.67 6.75 -20.30
C ASP A 62 29.37 5.95 -20.44
N THR A 63 29.48 4.73 -20.97
CA THR A 63 28.36 3.80 -21.08
C THR A 63 27.82 3.40 -19.70
N TYR A 64 28.73 3.08 -18.77
CA TYR A 64 28.36 2.79 -17.39
C TYR A 64 27.66 3.99 -16.73
N GLY A 65 28.21 5.20 -16.87
CA GLY A 65 27.65 6.43 -16.31
C GLY A 65 26.22 6.71 -16.80
N ARG A 66 25.95 6.54 -18.10
CA ARG A 66 24.61 6.74 -18.66
C ARG A 66 23.60 5.72 -18.14
N LEU A 67 23.96 4.43 -18.13
CA LEU A 67 23.06 3.35 -17.69
C LEU A 67 22.77 3.45 -16.18
N SER A 68 23.80 3.70 -15.37
CA SER A 68 23.65 3.86 -13.92
C SER A 68 22.86 5.11 -13.55
N SER A 69 23.08 6.24 -14.25
CA SER A 69 22.27 7.45 -14.06
C SER A 69 20.80 7.22 -14.42
N THR A 70 20.52 6.50 -15.51
CA THR A 70 19.14 6.18 -15.91
C THR A 70 18.46 5.29 -14.88
N LEU A 71 19.16 4.26 -14.38
CA LEU A 71 18.68 3.41 -13.30
C LEU A 71 18.36 4.23 -12.04
N ALA A 72 19.30 5.08 -11.60
CA ALA A 72 19.13 5.90 -10.41
C ALA A 72 17.92 6.83 -10.50
N VAL A 73 17.67 7.43 -11.68
CA VAL A 73 16.48 8.28 -11.90
C VAL A 73 15.19 7.48 -11.70
N HIS A 74 15.09 6.28 -12.29
CA HIS A 74 13.90 5.46 -12.14
C HIS A 74 13.73 4.89 -10.74
N GLU A 75 14.81 4.57 -10.02
CA GLU A 75 14.75 4.12 -8.62
C GLU A 75 14.22 5.23 -7.69
N ILE A 76 14.71 6.47 -7.85
CA ILE A 76 14.25 7.62 -7.07
C ILE A 76 12.78 7.94 -7.36
N GLU A 77 12.37 7.86 -8.63
CA GLU A 77 10.99 8.13 -9.00
C GLU A 77 10.04 7.03 -8.51
N ALA A 78 10.46 5.75 -8.60
CA ALA A 78 9.70 4.63 -8.07
C ALA A 78 9.52 4.74 -6.56
N SER A 79 10.59 4.99 -5.80
CA SER A 79 10.51 5.13 -4.34
C SER A 79 9.59 6.28 -3.93
N ARG A 80 9.68 7.42 -4.62
CA ARG A 80 8.78 8.56 -4.38
C ARG A 80 7.30 8.20 -4.59
N LEU A 81 6.98 7.48 -5.67
CA LEU A 81 5.61 7.06 -5.95
C LEU A 81 5.11 5.99 -4.96
N GLU A 82 6.00 5.10 -4.52
CA GLU A 82 5.73 4.10 -3.47
C GLU A 82 5.45 4.78 -2.11
N ASP A 83 6.22 5.81 -1.74
CA ASP A 83 5.99 6.60 -0.53
C ASP A 83 4.64 7.33 -0.58
N GLN A 84 4.34 7.98 -1.70
CA GLN A 84 3.04 8.64 -1.91
C GLN A 84 1.87 7.66 -1.79
N LEU A 85 2.03 6.45 -2.34
CA LEU A 85 1.04 5.39 -2.19
C LEU A 85 0.84 5.01 -0.71
N SER A 86 1.93 4.82 0.02
CA SER A 86 1.92 4.47 1.44
C SER A 86 1.20 5.52 2.29
N ASP A 87 1.45 6.81 2.03
CA ASP A 87 0.80 7.92 2.70
C ASP A 87 -0.71 7.97 2.42
N MET A 88 -1.11 7.75 1.16
CA MET A 88 -2.53 7.68 0.77
C MET A 88 -3.25 6.50 1.44
N LEU A 89 -2.60 5.33 1.47
CA LEU A 89 -3.12 4.14 2.15
C LEU A 89 -3.27 4.35 3.66
N SER A 90 -2.28 4.98 4.29
CA SER A 90 -2.26 5.27 5.73
C SER A 90 -3.35 6.28 6.11
N THR A 91 -3.51 7.33 5.32
CA THR A 91 -4.58 8.33 5.51
C THR A 91 -5.96 7.69 5.43
N ARG A 92 -6.17 6.78 4.46
CA ARG A 92 -7.45 6.08 4.30
C ARG A 92 -7.73 5.12 5.46
N LYS A 93 -6.70 4.41 5.95
CA LYS A 93 -6.80 3.51 7.11
C LYS A 93 -7.17 4.28 8.38
N SER A 94 -6.60 5.47 8.57
CA SER A 94 -6.94 6.38 9.68
C SER A 94 -8.38 6.90 9.58
N GLY A 95 -8.82 7.34 8.39
CA GLY A 95 -10.20 7.83 8.17
C GLY A 95 -11.30 6.77 8.31
N ARG A 96 -11.01 5.49 8.03
CA ARG A 96 -11.95 4.36 8.19
C ARG A 96 -12.10 3.90 9.65
N GLY A 97 -11.12 4.19 10.51
CA GLY A 97 -11.10 3.78 11.92
C GLY A 97 -11.98 4.60 12.85
N GLY A 98 -12.44 5.79 12.43
CA GLY A 98 -13.22 6.71 13.29
C GLY A 98 -14.73 6.47 13.36
N SER A 99 -15.28 5.51 12.61
CA SER A 99 -16.74 5.35 12.43
C SER A 99 -17.33 4.04 12.99
N SER A 100 -16.57 3.23 13.74
CA SER A 100 -17.02 1.87 14.11
C SER A 100 -17.06 1.59 15.63
N THR A 101 -17.09 2.62 16.48
CA THR A 101 -17.19 2.45 17.96
C THR A 101 -18.41 3.13 18.55
N ALA A 102 -19.59 2.91 17.95
CA ALA A 102 -20.86 3.35 18.53
C ALA A 102 -22.03 2.44 18.12
N ASP A 103 -21.92 1.12 18.32
CA ASP A 103 -23.11 0.27 18.53
C ASP A 103 -22.70 -1.13 19.00
N SER A 104 -22.36 -1.23 20.29
CA SER A 104 -22.35 -2.50 21.05
C SER A 104 -22.27 -2.18 22.54
N ALA A 105 -23.25 -1.41 23.02
CA ALA A 105 -23.48 -1.22 24.45
C ALA A 105 -24.95 -1.60 24.74
N GLY A 106 -25.12 -2.76 25.37
CA GLY A 106 -26.38 -3.15 26.00
C GLY A 106 -26.94 -4.48 25.51
N THR A 107 -26.57 -5.57 26.19
CA THR A 107 -27.53 -6.43 26.91
C THR A 107 -26.72 -7.37 27.81
N SER A 108 -26.55 -6.95 29.06
CA SER A 108 -26.19 -7.81 30.18
C SER A 108 -27.47 -8.22 30.91
N ALA A 109 -27.87 -9.47 30.78
CA ALA A 109 -28.75 -10.20 31.69
C ALA A 109 -28.35 -11.68 31.52
N GLY A 110 -27.67 -12.34 32.45
CA GLY A 110 -28.02 -12.45 33.86
C GLY A 110 -28.69 -13.80 34.05
N ALA A 111 -27.91 -14.86 34.25
CA ALA A 111 -28.37 -16.13 34.81
C ALA A 111 -27.16 -16.90 35.38
N SER A 112 -26.90 -16.64 36.66
CA SER A 112 -26.09 -17.47 37.55
C SER A 112 -26.77 -18.81 37.84
N SER A 113 -25.97 -19.74 38.41
CA SER A 113 -26.29 -21.03 39.07
C SER A 113 -26.01 -22.26 38.19
N ALA A 114 -25.33 -23.32 38.64
CA ALA A 114 -24.68 -23.62 39.91
C ALA A 114 -23.74 -24.84 39.73
N SER A 115 -22.79 -24.99 40.67
CA SER A 115 -22.19 -26.24 41.23
C SER A 115 -22.02 -27.46 40.32
N THR A 116 -20.85 -28.12 40.24
CA THR A 116 -20.16 -28.75 41.37
C THR A 116 -18.79 -29.21 40.87
N GLY A 117 -17.71 -28.74 41.47
CA GLY A 117 -16.34 -29.19 41.20
C GLY A 117 -15.62 -29.34 42.52
N ASP A 118 -16.02 -30.37 43.28
CA ASP A 118 -15.37 -30.70 44.54
C ASP A 118 -14.00 -31.32 44.22
N VAL A 119 -12.97 -30.59 44.63
CA VAL A 119 -11.57 -30.99 44.62
C VAL A 119 -11.28 -31.57 45.99
N GLN A 120 -10.76 -32.79 46.06
CA GLN A 120 -10.00 -33.21 47.24
C GLN A 120 -8.71 -33.98 46.87
N PRO A 121 -7.55 -33.58 47.41
CA PRO A 121 -6.23 -34.21 47.22
C PRO A 121 -5.82 -35.06 48.46
N PRO A 122 -4.53 -35.33 48.74
CA PRO A 122 -3.73 -36.48 48.30
C PRO A 122 -3.28 -37.40 49.47
N VAL A 123 -2.84 -38.63 49.17
CA VAL A 123 -1.80 -39.40 49.90
C VAL A 123 -1.16 -40.44 48.98
#